data_AF-A0A6A0AAX8-F1
#
_entry.id   AF-A0A6A0AAX8-F1
#
_cell.length_a   1.000
_cell.length_b   1.000
_cell.length_c   1.000
_cell.angle_alpha   90.00
_cell.angle_beta   90.00
_cell.angle_gamma   90.00
#
_symmetry.space_group_name_H-M   'P 1'
#
loop_
_entity.id
_entity.type
_entity.pdbx_description
1 polymer ?
#
loop_
_entity_poly.entity_id
_entity_poly.type
_entity_poly.pdbx_seq_one_letter_code
_entity_poly.pdbx_strand_id
1 'polypeptide(L)'
;MGLVNRPTQLAKKQALAAVGQVHLMRYYEDFLSALGLRCAQVLLTLDNLANRDQYLNARNTFTELLAYGAIPVVNENDTVAVQELRF
;
A
#
# COMPACT_ATOMS: atom_id res chain seq x y z
N MET A 1 -2.32 14.16 -14.10
CA MET A 1 -1.12 13.99 -14.95
C MET A 1 -1.42 13.76 -16.45
N GLY A 2 -2.69 13.74 -16.90
CA GLY A 2 -3.01 13.82 -18.34
C GLY A 2 -2.37 12.76 -19.24
N LEU A 3 -2.07 11.57 -18.71
CA LEU A 3 -1.38 10.52 -19.47
C LEU A 3 -2.39 9.78 -20.36
N VAL A 4 -2.08 9.73 -21.65
CA VAL A 4 -2.88 9.01 -22.65
C VAL A 4 -2.64 7.51 -22.57
N ASN A 5 -1.46 7.08 -22.10
CA ASN A 5 -1.06 5.67 -22.01
C ASN A 5 -0.34 5.37 -20.69
N ARG A 6 -0.44 4.12 -20.21
CA ARG A 6 0.32 3.64 -19.05
C ARG A 6 1.82 3.67 -19.40
N PRO A 7 2.70 4.31 -18.60
CA PRO A 7 4.11 4.37 -18.92
C PRO A 7 4.75 2.99 -18.86
N THR A 8 5.72 2.75 -19.72
CA THR A 8 6.45 1.47 -19.80
C THR A 8 7.68 1.44 -18.92
N GLN A 9 8.34 2.58 -18.72
CA GLN A 9 9.53 2.71 -17.87
C GLN A 9 9.18 2.50 -16.38
N LEU A 10 9.93 1.62 -15.71
CA LEU A 10 9.70 1.26 -14.31
C LEU A 10 9.66 2.49 -13.39
N ALA A 11 10.70 3.34 -13.45
CA ALA A 11 10.76 4.54 -12.62
C ALA A 11 9.55 5.47 -12.79
N LYS A 12 9.01 5.58 -14.02
CA LYS A 12 7.78 6.35 -14.27
C LYS A 12 6.55 5.68 -13.66
N LYS A 13 6.45 4.35 -13.73
CA LYS A 13 5.36 3.61 -13.07
C LYS A 13 5.40 3.81 -11.56
N GLN A 14 6.57 3.65 -10.95
CA GLN A 14 6.77 3.83 -9.50
C GLN A 14 6.45 5.26 -9.07
N ALA A 15 6.91 6.27 -9.82
CA ALA A 15 6.58 7.67 -9.54
C ALA A 15 5.07 7.94 -9.62
N LEU A 16 4.38 7.38 -10.62
CA LEU A 16 2.93 7.51 -10.72
C LEU A 16 2.19 6.75 -9.62
N ALA A 17 2.66 5.57 -9.24
CA ALA A 17 2.10 4.80 -8.14
C ALA A 17 2.23 5.58 -6.82
N ALA A 18 3.39 6.18 -6.55
CA ALA A 18 3.61 7.02 -5.38
C ALA A 18 2.64 8.22 -5.33
N VAL A 19 2.42 8.90 -6.46
CA VAL A 19 1.43 9.99 -6.52
C VAL A 19 -0.01 9.47 -6.38
N GLY A 20 -0.35 8.39 -7.07
CA GLY A 20 -1.66 7.76 -7.01
C GLY A 20 -2.00 7.24 -5.62
N GLN A 21 -1.03 6.73 -4.87
CA GLN A 21 -1.21 6.20 -3.52
C GLN A 21 -1.71 7.26 -2.55
N VAL A 22 -1.22 8.50 -2.64
CA VAL A 22 -1.72 9.61 -1.80
C VAL A 22 -3.20 9.87 -2.07
N HIS A 23 -3.60 9.89 -3.34
CA HIS A 23 -5.00 10.08 -3.72
C HIS A 23 -5.88 8.90 -3.29
N LEU A 24 -5.42 7.67 -3.50
CA LEU A 24 -6.12 6.45 -3.08
C LEU A 24 -6.41 6.49 -1.58
N MET A 25 -5.40 6.79 -0.77
CA MET A 25 -5.55 6.87 0.68
C MET A 25 -6.46 8.00 1.12
N ARG A 26 -6.41 9.16 0.45
CA ARG A 26 -7.36 10.26 0.70
C ARG A 26 -8.81 9.79 0.54
N TYR A 27 -9.12 9.07 -0.54
CA TYR A 27 -10.48 8.57 -0.77
C TYR A 27 -10.93 7.57 0.29
N TYR A 28 -10.05 6.64 0.70
CA TYR A 28 -10.37 5.68 1.74
C TYR A 28 -10.52 6.34 3.12
N GLU A 29 -9.67 7.30 3.45
CA GLU A 29 -9.80 8.08 4.68
C GLU A 29 -11.16 8.80 4.69
N ASP A 30 -11.44 9.63 3.67
CA ASP A 30 -12.71 10.39 3.61
C ASP A 30 -13.94 9.46 3.70
N PHE A 31 -13.92 8.30 3.04
CA PHE A 31 -15.00 7.31 3.09
C PHE A 31 -15.16 6.66 4.47
N LEU A 32 -14.07 6.18 5.07
CA LEU A 32 -14.10 5.50 6.37
C LEU A 32 -14.41 6.47 7.50
N SER A 33 -13.85 7.68 7.46
CA SER A 33 -14.14 8.74 8.44
C SER A 33 -15.62 9.13 8.43
N ALA A 34 -16.27 9.16 7.25
CA ALA A 34 -17.71 9.43 7.15
C ALA A 34 -18.58 8.35 7.85
N LEU A 35 -18.04 7.15 8.04
CA LEU A 35 -18.66 6.05 8.78
C LEU A 35 -18.20 5.98 10.24
N GLY A 36 -17.39 6.94 10.71
CA GLY A 36 -16.80 6.93 12.06
C GLY A 36 -15.70 5.88 12.25
N LEU A 37 -15.15 5.33 11.17
CA LEU A 37 -14.09 4.33 11.19
C LEU A 37 -12.73 4.98 10.98
N ARG A 38 -11.69 4.43 11.62
CA ARG A 38 -10.30 4.88 11.45
C ARG A 38 -9.64 4.13 10.29
N CYS A 39 -9.04 4.82 9.33
CA CYS A 39 -8.23 4.18 8.29
C CYS A 39 -6.78 3.99 8.77
N ALA A 40 -6.11 2.95 8.30
CA ALA A 40 -4.67 2.78 8.47
C ALA A 40 -4.04 2.29 7.17
N GLN A 41 -3.04 3.02 6.66
CA GLN A 41 -2.31 2.57 5.48
C GLN A 41 -1.27 1.51 5.84
N VAL A 42 -1.21 0.44 5.06
CA VAL A 42 -0.13 -0.55 5.14
C VAL A 42 0.42 -0.81 3.74
N LEU A 43 1.73 -0.60 3.56
CA LEU A 43 2.44 -0.86 2.31
C LEU A 43 3.43 -2.00 2.50
N LEU A 44 3.36 -3.04 1.66
CA LEU A 44 4.19 -4.23 1.75
C LEU A 44 4.72 -4.64 0.37
N THR A 45 5.78 -5.45 0.33
CA THR A 45 6.24 -6.17 -0.86
C THR A 45 6.21 -7.67 -0.59
N LEU A 46 6.30 -8.48 -1.66
CA LEU A 46 6.45 -9.94 -1.53
C LEU A 46 7.69 -10.31 -0.71
N ASP A 47 8.79 -9.58 -0.87
CA ASP A 47 10.02 -9.79 -0.09
C ASP A 47 9.80 -9.57 1.41
N ASN A 48 8.95 -8.61 1.79
CA ASN A 48 8.60 -8.41 3.19
C ASN A 48 7.86 -9.62 3.78
N LEU A 49 7.06 -10.32 2.98
CA LEU A 49 6.30 -11.49 3.41
C LEU A 49 7.11 -12.79 3.32
N ALA A 50 8.12 -12.85 2.45
CA ALA A 50 9.03 -13.99 2.32
C ALA A 50 10.07 -14.05 3.46
N ASN A 51 10.41 -12.91 4.06
CA ASN A 51 11.30 -12.84 5.21
C ASN A 51 10.51 -13.04 6.52
N ARG A 52 10.92 -14.03 7.34
CA ARG A 52 10.20 -14.39 8.58
C ARG A 52 10.05 -13.24 9.58
N ASP A 53 11.11 -12.48 9.82
CA ASP A 53 11.08 -11.41 10.83
C ASP A 53 10.19 -10.25 10.37
N GLN A 54 10.27 -9.89 9.09
CA GLN A 54 9.42 -8.87 8.49
C GLN A 54 7.96 -9.31 8.42
N TYR A 55 7.69 -10.57 8.10
CA TYR A 55 6.35 -11.16 8.17
C TYR A 55 5.77 -11.07 9.59
N LEU A 56 6.55 -11.41 10.62
CA LEU A 56 6.10 -11.31 12.01
C LEU A 56 5.83 -9.86 12.41
N ASN A 57 6.66 -8.91 11.98
CA ASN A 57 6.43 -7.48 12.22
C ASN A 57 5.16 -6.98 11.54
N ALA A 58 4.93 -7.36 10.28
CA ALA A 58 3.70 -7.03 9.55
C ALA A 58 2.48 -7.60 10.28
N ARG A 59 2.50 -8.90 10.61
CA ARG A 59 1.43 -9.57 11.35
C ARG A 59 1.12 -8.88 12.68
N ASN A 60 2.15 -8.57 13.47
CA ASN A 60 1.96 -7.89 14.75
C ASN A 60 1.37 -6.49 14.56
N THR A 61 1.77 -5.77 13.51
CA THR A 61 1.18 -4.47 13.15
C THR A 61 -0.31 -4.61 12.82
N PHE A 62 -0.70 -5.60 12.01
CA PHE A 62 -2.12 -5.88 11.73
C PHE A 62 -2.91 -6.19 13.00
N THR A 63 -2.36 -7.01 13.90
CA THR A 63 -3.00 -7.32 15.20
C THR A 63 -3.29 -6.06 15.98
N GLU A 64 -2.32 -5.15 16.12
CA GLU A 64 -2.50 -3.89 16.87
C GLU A 64 -3.48 -2.93 16.16
N LEU A 65 -3.40 -2.78 14.84
CA LEU A 65 -4.34 -1.94 14.08
C LEU A 65 -5.79 -2.37 14.29
N LEU A 66 -6.05 -3.68 14.24
CA LEU A 66 -7.38 -4.24 14.47
C LEU A 66 -7.80 -4.09 15.94
N ALA A 67 -6.89 -4.28 16.89
CA ALA A 67 -7.17 -4.04 18.31
C ALA A 67 -7.53 -2.56 18.58
N TYR A 68 -6.92 -1.63 17.84
CA TYR A 68 -7.27 -0.21 17.89
C TYR A 68 -8.58 0.09 17.15
N GLY A 69 -9.20 -0.87 16.46
CA GLY A 69 -10.41 -0.64 15.66
C GLY A 69 -10.16 0.19 14.40
N ALA A 70 -8.92 0.23 13.91
CA ALA A 70 -8.60 0.79 12.61
C ALA A 70 -8.79 -0.26 11.51
N ILE A 71 -9.21 0.19 10.33
CA ILE A 71 -9.36 -0.62 9.12
C ILE A 71 -8.08 -0.49 8.28
N PRO A 72 -7.27 -1.55 8.17
CA PRO A 72 -6.08 -1.51 7.34
C PRO A 72 -6.44 -1.50 5.85
N VAL A 73 -5.92 -0.52 5.11
CA VAL A 73 -5.94 -0.48 3.64
C VAL A 73 -4.55 -0.88 3.16
N VAL A 74 -4.47 -2.09 2.62
CA VAL A 74 -3.21 -2.75 2.24
C VAL A 74 -2.96 -2.58 0.75
N ASN A 75 -1.77 -2.12 0.38
CA ASN A 75 -1.34 -2.08 -1.03
C ASN A 75 0.15 -2.44 -1.16
N GLU A 76 0.60 -2.69 -2.38
CA GLU A 76 2.01 -2.92 -2.66
C GLU A 76 2.83 -1.62 -2.51
N ASN A 77 4.05 -1.72 -1.95
CA ASN A 77 5.00 -0.62 -1.95
C ASN A 77 5.73 -0.53 -3.31
N ASP A 78 5.03 -0.05 -4.35
CA ASP A 78 5.55 0.07 -5.71
C ASP A 78 6.92 0.77 -5.81
N THR A 79 7.25 1.68 -4.88
CA THR A 79 8.52 2.42 -4.88
C THR A 79 9.74 1.51 -4.76
N VAL A 80 9.61 0.43 -3.99
CA VAL A 80 10.69 -0.52 -3.70
C VAL A 80 10.38 -1.94 -4.17
N ALA A 81 9.14 -2.21 -4.55
CA ALA A 81 8.77 -3.45 -5.21
C ALA A 81 9.53 -3.56 -6.52
N VAL A 82 10.37 -4.58 -6.61
CA VAL A 82 10.94 -5.01 -7.88
C VAL A 82 9.82 -5.73 -8.61
N GLN A 83 9.59 -5.43 -9.90
CA GLN A 83 8.63 -6.20 -10.70
C GLN A 83 8.89 -7.68 -10.45
N GLU A 84 7.85 -8.40 -10.03
CA GLU A 84 7.86 -9.85 -9.81
C GLU A 84 8.79 -10.51 -10.81
N LEU A 85 9.69 -11.35 -10.30
CA LEU A 85 10.41 -12.38 -11.05
C LEU A 85 9.51 -12.86 -12.20
N ARG A 86 9.77 -12.32 -13.40
CA ARG A 86 9.16 -12.80 -14.63
C ARG A 86 9.66 -14.23 -14.79
N PHE A 87 8.81 -15.19 -14.46
CA PHE A 87 8.83 -16.50 -15.08
C PHE A 87 7.87 -16.48 -16.26
#